data_AF-A0A0L9U3I5-F1
#
_entry.id   AF-A0A0L9U3I5-F1
#
_cell.length_a   1.000
_cell.length_b   1.000
_cell.length_c   1.000
_cell.angle_alpha   90.00
_cell.angle_beta   90.00
_cell.angle_gamma   90.00
#
_symmetry.space_group_name_H-M   'P 1'
#
loop_
_entity.id
_entity.type
_entity.pdbx_description
1 polymer ?
#
loop_
_entity_poly.entity_id
_entity_poly.type
_entity_poly.pdbx_seq_one_letter_code
_entity_poly.pdbx_strand_id
1 'polypeptide(L)'
;MLNESNLPLSKLVDEIYDRLNREVHNGTIVVTKRVTYASVRAMVVNEGMRTSFGLPKAGADVWEDTTESCLWCWEAIFSEMLYRLPESVQTHISNRRMCRSRIKDRIAAVSEMMEAKKRLKNAWIKLGTVDMHYWEDDVISDEKYEKLQMEGSTNSREFENELKEEAQRRTKGICG
;
A
#
# COMPACT_ATOMS: atom_id res chain seq x y z
N MET A 1 -16.88 -7.38 -6.65
CA MET A 1 -17.36 -7.83 -5.32
C MET A 1 -16.25 -8.52 -4.59
N LEU A 2 -15.78 -9.70 -5.03
CA LEU A 2 -14.57 -10.28 -4.44
C LEU A 2 -13.30 -9.54 -4.89
N ASN A 3 -13.02 -9.57 -6.20
CA ASN A 3 -11.79 -8.97 -6.72
C ASN A 3 -11.73 -7.47 -6.43
N GLU A 4 -10.60 -7.02 -5.91
CA GLU A 4 -10.26 -5.64 -5.55
C GLU A 4 -11.05 -5.03 -4.39
N SER A 5 -11.86 -5.82 -3.67
CA SER A 5 -12.49 -5.33 -2.44
C SER A 5 -11.45 -5.17 -1.34
N ASN A 6 -11.52 -4.07 -0.60
CA ASN A 6 -10.71 -3.82 0.59
C ASN A 6 -11.41 -4.25 1.90
N LEU A 7 -12.66 -4.71 1.81
CA LEU A 7 -13.46 -5.03 2.99
C LEU A 7 -12.88 -6.19 3.80
N PRO A 8 -13.07 -6.18 5.13
CA PRO A 8 -12.82 -7.37 5.95
C PRO A 8 -13.80 -8.49 5.58
N LEU A 9 -13.44 -9.74 5.91
CA LEU A 9 -14.19 -10.94 5.53
C LEU A 9 -15.65 -10.85 5.98
N SER A 10 -15.90 -10.49 7.24
CA SER A 10 -17.27 -10.29 7.77
C SER A 10 -18.13 -9.39 6.86
N LYS A 11 -17.67 -8.15 6.62
CA LYS A 11 -18.38 -7.17 5.77
C LYS A 11 -18.49 -7.59 4.32
N LEU A 12 -17.47 -8.24 3.77
CA LEU A 12 -17.50 -8.74 2.40
C LEU A 12 -18.55 -9.84 2.22
N VAL A 13 -18.66 -10.74 3.21
CA VAL A 13 -19.68 -11.79 3.21
C VAL A 13 -21.07 -11.18 3.34
N ASP A 14 -21.26 -10.18 4.21
CA ASP A 14 -22.53 -9.45 4.32
C ASP A 14 -22.92 -8.82 2.97
N GLU A 15 -22.01 -8.09 2.33
CA GLU A 15 -22.27 -7.42 1.04
C GLU A 15 -22.65 -8.42 -0.07
N ILE A 16 -21.89 -9.52 -0.17
CA ILE A 16 -22.14 -10.56 -1.18
C ILE A 16 -23.46 -11.28 -0.88
N TYR A 17 -23.72 -11.63 0.37
CA TYR A 17 -24.93 -12.34 0.78
C TYR A 17 -26.19 -11.50 0.50
N ASP A 18 -26.18 -10.23 0.92
CA ASP A 18 -27.30 -9.32 0.72
C ASP A 18 -27.56 -9.07 -0.76
N ARG A 19 -26.50 -8.90 -1.56
CA ARG A 19 -26.65 -8.69 -2.99
C ARG A 19 -27.15 -9.94 -3.69
N LEU A 20 -26.62 -11.12 -3.38
CA LEU A 20 -27.13 -12.39 -3.92
C LEU A 20 -28.61 -12.55 -3.60
N ASN A 21 -29.04 -12.30 -2.36
CA ASN A 21 -30.45 -12.38 -1.99
C ASN A 21 -31.32 -11.39 -2.78
N ARG A 22 -30.85 -10.15 -3.02
CA ARG A 22 -31.56 -9.18 -3.86
C ARG A 22 -31.69 -9.66 -5.31
N GLU A 23 -30.62 -10.19 -5.91
CA GLU A 23 -30.64 -10.69 -7.29
C GLU A 23 -31.54 -11.93 -7.43
N VAL A 24 -31.61 -12.78 -6.40
CA VAL A 24 -32.52 -13.93 -6.36
C VAL A 24 -33.97 -13.47 -6.20
N HIS A 25 -34.24 -12.51 -5.32
CA HIS A 25 -35.57 -11.94 -5.12
C HIS A 25 -36.10 -11.25 -6.39
N ASN A 26 -35.23 -10.54 -7.10
CA ASN A 26 -35.57 -9.84 -8.35
C ASN A 26 -35.67 -10.78 -9.56
N GLY A 27 -35.37 -12.08 -9.39
CA GLY A 27 -35.39 -13.06 -10.47
C GLY A 27 -34.22 -12.98 -11.46
N THR A 28 -33.23 -12.12 -11.21
CA THR A 28 -32.01 -12.01 -12.04
C THR A 28 -31.20 -13.29 -12.02
N ILE A 29 -31.11 -13.95 -10.86
CA ILE A 29 -30.37 -15.19 -10.65
C ILE A 29 -31.31 -16.28 -10.17
N VAL A 30 -31.34 -17.40 -10.89
CA VAL A 30 -32.02 -18.62 -10.44
C VAL A 30 -31.00 -19.54 -9.80
N VAL A 31 -31.16 -19.79 -8.50
CA VAL A 31 -30.28 -20.68 -7.73
C VAL A 31 -30.97 -22.02 -7.51
N THR A 32 -30.22 -23.10 -7.78
CA THR A 32 -30.68 -24.48 -7.59
C THR A 32 -30.64 -24.93 -6.13
N LYS A 33 -29.90 -24.22 -5.27
CA LYS A 33 -29.79 -24.47 -3.83
C LYS A 33 -29.95 -23.16 -3.07
N ARG A 34 -30.52 -23.24 -1.86
CA ARG A 34 -30.64 -22.07 -0.97
C ARG A 34 -29.26 -21.48 -0.69
N VAL A 35 -29.09 -20.19 -0.97
CA VAL A 35 -27.91 -19.42 -0.57
C VAL A 35 -27.98 -19.16 0.93
N THR A 36 -26.95 -19.54 1.65
CA THR A 36 -26.80 -19.28 3.09
C THR A 36 -25.57 -18.42 3.36
N TYR A 37 -25.58 -17.70 4.47
CA TYR A 37 -24.42 -16.92 4.90
C TYR A 37 -23.14 -17.78 4.99
N ALA A 38 -23.27 -18.98 5.58
CA ALA A 38 -22.17 -19.93 5.70
C ALA A 38 -21.62 -20.38 4.34
N SER A 39 -22.49 -20.64 3.35
CA SER A 39 -22.03 -20.98 2.00
C SER A 39 -21.30 -19.82 1.31
N VAL A 40 -21.76 -18.57 1.52
CA VAL A 40 -21.06 -17.39 0.98
C VAL A 40 -19.70 -17.22 1.63
N ARG A 41 -19.62 -17.32 2.97
CA ARG A 41 -18.36 -17.27 3.70
C ARG A 41 -17.38 -18.33 3.23
N ALA A 42 -17.84 -19.58 3.08
CA ALA A 42 -17.02 -20.67 2.58
C ALA A 42 -16.51 -20.39 1.16
N MET A 43 -17.36 -19.89 0.27
CA MET A 43 -16.94 -19.49 -1.08
C MET A 43 -15.89 -18.38 -1.06
N VAL A 44 -16.09 -17.32 -0.28
CA VAL A 44 -15.10 -16.22 -0.21
C VAL A 44 -13.74 -16.72 0.27
N VAL A 45 -13.70 -17.61 1.27
CA VAL A 45 -12.46 -18.17 1.80
C VAL A 45 -11.80 -19.18 0.86
N ASN A 46 -12.59 -19.98 0.12
CA ASN A 46 -12.07 -21.00 -0.78
C ASN A 46 -11.63 -20.42 -2.14
N GLU A 47 -12.37 -19.43 -2.64
CA GLU A 47 -12.20 -18.87 -3.98
C GLU A 47 -11.42 -17.54 -3.97
N GLY A 48 -11.22 -16.96 -2.79
CA GLY A 48 -10.58 -15.66 -2.59
C GLY A 48 -9.33 -15.72 -1.71
N MET A 49 -8.41 -14.82 -1.99
CA MET A 49 -7.24 -14.55 -1.15
C MET A 49 -7.22 -13.07 -0.80
N ARG A 50 -7.14 -12.77 0.49
CA ARG A 50 -6.94 -11.41 0.98
C ARG A 50 -5.44 -11.15 1.12
N THR A 51 -4.96 -10.09 0.49
CA THR A 51 -3.55 -9.72 0.44
C THR A 51 -3.36 -8.27 0.85
N SER A 52 -2.25 -7.98 1.52
CA SER A 52 -1.80 -6.61 1.80
C SER A 52 -0.63 -6.30 0.88
N PHE A 53 -0.69 -5.11 0.28
CA PHE A 53 0.44 -4.51 -0.43
C PHE A 53 0.97 -3.24 0.26
N GLY A 54 0.46 -2.91 1.46
CA GLY A 54 1.00 -1.87 2.33
C GLY A 54 1.83 -2.44 3.47
N LEU A 55 1.73 -1.83 4.65
CA LEU A 55 2.48 -2.17 5.87
C LEU A 55 1.58 -2.83 6.91
N PRO A 56 1.42 -4.18 6.87
CA PRO A 56 0.63 -4.89 7.85
C PRO A 56 1.33 -4.92 9.20
N LYS A 57 0.58 -4.65 10.26
CA LYS A 57 1.07 -4.81 11.63
C LYS A 57 1.35 -6.29 11.91
N ALA A 58 2.44 -6.57 12.62
CA ALA A 58 2.74 -7.93 13.08
C ALA A 58 1.57 -8.48 13.92
N GLY A 59 1.08 -9.67 13.56
CA GLY A 59 -0.05 -10.31 14.23
C GLY A 59 -1.42 -9.72 13.91
N ALA A 60 -1.54 -8.83 12.91
CA ALA A 60 -2.84 -8.40 12.42
C ALA A 60 -3.65 -9.59 11.89
N ASP A 61 -4.96 -9.60 12.18
CA ASP A 61 -5.86 -10.57 11.58
C ASP A 61 -6.01 -10.24 10.09
N VAL A 62 -5.40 -11.06 9.24
CA VAL A 62 -5.43 -10.89 7.78
C VAL A 62 -6.87 -10.78 7.25
N TRP A 63 -7.85 -11.43 7.87
CA TRP A 63 -9.23 -11.44 7.40
C TRP A 63 -10.04 -10.22 7.85
N GLU A 64 -9.73 -9.65 9.00
CA GLU A 64 -10.57 -8.63 9.63
C GLU A 64 -9.87 -7.27 9.80
N ASP A 65 -8.55 -7.19 9.65
CA ASP A 65 -7.84 -5.92 9.76
C ASP A 65 -8.31 -4.92 8.70
N THR A 66 -8.52 -3.68 9.13
CA THR A 66 -8.99 -2.55 8.33
C THR A 66 -8.03 -1.36 8.41
N THR A 67 -6.83 -1.55 8.94
CA THR A 67 -5.82 -0.49 9.04
C THR A 67 -5.48 0.04 7.64
N GLU A 68 -5.63 1.35 7.44
CA GLU A 68 -5.50 1.99 6.12
C GLU A 68 -4.12 1.77 5.50
N SER A 69 -3.05 1.84 6.30
CA SER A 69 -1.67 1.64 5.83
C SER A 69 -1.40 0.24 5.27
N CYS A 70 -2.26 -0.73 5.53
CA CYS A 70 -2.08 -2.11 5.06
C CYS A 70 -2.53 -2.30 3.62
N LEU A 71 -3.38 -1.42 3.09
CA LEU A 71 -3.86 -1.49 1.70
C LEU A 71 -4.40 -2.89 1.36
N TRP A 72 -5.33 -3.38 2.18
CA TRP A 72 -5.91 -4.71 2.01
C TRP A 72 -6.70 -4.81 0.70
N CYS A 73 -6.58 -5.96 0.04
CA CYS A 73 -7.26 -6.25 -1.22
C CYS A 73 -7.56 -7.75 -1.35
N TRP A 74 -8.79 -8.06 -1.71
CA TRP A 74 -9.23 -9.40 -2.09
C TRP A 74 -8.94 -9.69 -3.55
N GLU A 75 -8.51 -10.92 -3.84
CA GLU A 75 -8.27 -11.40 -5.19
C GLU A 75 -8.88 -12.78 -5.39
N ALA A 76 -9.51 -13.03 -6.53
CA ALA A 76 -10.06 -14.35 -6.85
C ALA A 76 -8.93 -15.31 -7.27
N ILE A 77 -8.67 -16.36 -6.50
CA ILE A 77 -7.52 -17.26 -6.72
C ILE A 77 -7.84 -18.45 -7.60
N PHE A 78 -9.11 -18.83 -7.73
CA PHE A 78 -9.47 -19.99 -8.53
C PHE A 78 -9.30 -19.69 -10.01
N SER A 79 -8.36 -20.44 -10.59
CA SER A 79 -8.14 -20.51 -12.01
C SER A 79 -9.47 -20.79 -12.73
N GLU A 80 -10.35 -21.63 -12.19
CA GLU A 80 -11.61 -22.03 -12.83
C GLU A 80 -12.59 -20.94 -13.16
N MET A 81 -12.62 -19.91 -12.35
CA MET A 81 -13.40 -18.74 -12.61
C MET A 81 -12.65 -17.78 -13.53
N LEU A 82 -11.32 -17.64 -13.34
CA LEU A 82 -10.49 -16.74 -14.13
C LEU A 82 -10.39 -17.18 -15.61
N TYR A 83 -10.13 -18.45 -15.91
CA TYR A 83 -9.97 -18.94 -17.28
C TYR A 83 -11.28 -19.03 -18.06
N ARG A 84 -12.44 -18.94 -17.39
CA ARG A 84 -13.74 -18.79 -18.06
C ARG A 84 -14.07 -17.34 -18.42
N LEU A 85 -13.30 -16.36 -17.96
CA LEU A 85 -13.48 -14.96 -18.35
C LEU A 85 -12.88 -14.71 -19.74
N PRO A 86 -13.36 -13.70 -20.49
CA PRO A 86 -12.71 -13.26 -21.72
C PRO A 86 -11.24 -12.88 -21.47
N GLU A 87 -10.36 -13.13 -22.44
CA GLU A 87 -8.92 -12.89 -22.33
C GLU A 87 -8.58 -11.43 -21.97
N SER A 88 -9.37 -10.47 -22.47
CA SER A 88 -9.22 -9.05 -22.11
C SER A 88 -9.39 -8.83 -20.60
N VAL A 89 -10.39 -9.45 -19.98
CA VAL A 89 -10.66 -9.36 -18.55
C VAL A 89 -9.55 -10.05 -17.75
N GLN A 90 -9.09 -11.23 -18.21
CA GLN A 90 -7.97 -11.93 -17.59
C GLN A 90 -6.71 -11.06 -17.57
N THR A 91 -6.38 -10.44 -18.71
CA THR A 91 -5.24 -9.53 -18.84
C THR A 91 -5.36 -8.33 -17.91
N HIS A 92 -6.56 -7.74 -17.82
CA HIS A 92 -6.80 -6.64 -16.87
C HIS A 92 -6.57 -7.07 -15.41
N ILE A 93 -7.05 -8.24 -15.00
CA ILE A 93 -6.85 -8.77 -13.65
C ILE A 93 -5.35 -8.98 -13.39
N SER A 94 -4.64 -9.64 -14.31
CA SER A 94 -3.20 -9.89 -14.21
C SER A 94 -2.38 -8.61 -14.12
N ASN A 95 -2.71 -7.59 -14.93
CA ASN A 95 -2.06 -6.29 -14.88
C ASN A 95 -2.26 -5.61 -13.52
N ARG A 96 -3.47 -5.66 -12.96
CA ARG A 96 -3.75 -5.04 -11.65
C ARG A 96 -3.03 -5.76 -10.51
N ARG A 97 -2.93 -7.09 -10.57
CA ARG A 97 -2.08 -7.89 -9.65
C ARG A 97 -0.63 -7.49 -9.72
N MET A 98 -0.09 -7.38 -10.93
CA MET A 98 1.30 -6.98 -11.15
C MET A 98 1.56 -5.57 -10.61
N CYS A 99 0.66 -4.61 -10.87
CA CYS A 99 0.77 -3.26 -10.31
C CYS A 99 0.79 -3.26 -8.78
N ARG A 100 -0.11 -4.00 -8.12
CA ARG A 100 -0.12 -4.14 -6.66
C ARG A 100 1.18 -4.75 -6.12
N SER A 101 1.70 -5.79 -6.79
CA SER A 101 3.00 -6.38 -6.42
C SER A 101 4.13 -5.34 -6.48
N ARG A 102 4.21 -4.55 -7.56
CA ARG A 102 5.23 -3.50 -7.71
C ARG A 102 5.09 -2.40 -6.65
N ILE A 103 3.86 -2.04 -6.29
CA ILE A 103 3.61 -1.08 -5.20
C ILE A 103 4.11 -1.66 -3.87
N LYS A 104 3.80 -2.93 -3.58
CA LYS A 104 4.26 -3.62 -2.38
C LYS A 104 5.78 -3.60 -2.25
N ASP A 105 6.47 -3.95 -3.33
CA ASP A 105 7.94 -4.01 -3.34
C ASP A 105 8.56 -2.62 -3.09
N ARG A 106 7.97 -1.56 -3.67
CA ARG A 106 8.41 -0.18 -3.45
C ARG A 106 8.17 0.28 -2.01
N ILE A 107 7.01 -0.03 -1.43
CA ILE A 107 6.69 0.29 -0.04
C ILE A 107 7.65 -0.42 0.90
N ALA A 108 7.95 -1.70 0.65
CA ALA A 108 8.92 -2.46 1.43
C ALA A 108 10.33 -1.82 1.36
N ALA A 109 10.82 -1.51 0.16
CA ALA A 109 12.14 -0.90 -0.02
C ALA A 109 12.28 0.45 0.71
N VAL A 110 11.27 1.32 0.62
CA VAL A 110 11.27 2.61 1.33
C VAL A 110 11.23 2.41 2.85
N SER A 111 10.45 1.44 3.32
CA SER A 111 10.33 1.15 4.76
C SER A 111 11.63 0.60 5.34
N GLU A 112 12.33 -0.27 4.61
CA GLU A 112 13.65 -0.76 4.99
C GLU A 112 14.68 0.37 5.06
N MET A 113 14.66 1.28 4.09
CA MET A 113 15.54 2.46 4.07
C MET A 113 15.28 3.38 5.28
N MET A 114 14.02 3.62 5.62
CA MET A 114 13.63 4.43 6.78
C MET A 114 14.10 3.81 8.09
N GLU A 115 13.95 2.49 8.26
CA GLU A 115 14.44 1.76 9.42
C GLU A 115 15.97 1.76 9.51
N ALA A 116 16.67 1.64 8.38
CA ALA A 116 18.13 1.77 8.34
C ALA A 116 18.58 3.17 8.78
N LYS A 117 17.93 4.24 8.29
CA LYS A 117 18.21 5.63 8.71
C LYS A 117 18.00 5.81 10.22
N LYS A 118 16.92 5.26 10.77
CA LYS A 118 16.63 5.29 12.21
C LYS A 118 17.69 4.58 13.03
N ARG A 119 18.16 3.40 12.59
CA ARG A 119 19.25 2.66 13.25
C ARG A 119 20.56 3.45 13.26
N LEU A 120 20.90 4.09 12.14
CA LEU A 120 22.09 4.95 12.05
C LEU A 120 22.00 6.13 13.02
N LYS A 121 20.86 6.86 13.04
CA LYS A 121 20.63 7.96 13.99
C LYS A 121 20.83 7.49 15.44
N ASN A 122 20.24 6.34 15.79
CA ASN A 122 20.36 5.77 17.13
C ASN A 122 21.80 5.34 17.48
N ALA A 123 22.57 4.83 16.50
CA ALA A 123 23.96 4.46 16.69
C ALA A 123 24.83 5.70 16.95
N TRP A 124 24.63 6.77 16.17
CA TRP A 124 25.33 8.04 16.34
C TRP A 124 25.06 8.70 17.70
N ILE A 125 23.81 8.66 18.18
CA ILE A 125 23.45 9.11 19.53
C ILE A 125 24.23 8.33 20.60
N LYS A 126 24.32 7.00 20.46
CA LYS A 126 25.03 6.13 21.42
C LYS A 126 26.55 6.34 21.45
N LEU A 127 27.15 6.71 20.32
CA LEU A 127 28.59 6.96 20.20
C LEU A 127 29.00 8.36 20.70
N GLY A 128 28.04 9.18 21.14
CA GLY A 128 28.29 10.52 21.67
C GLY A 128 28.87 11.50 20.65
N THR A 129 28.70 11.22 19.35
CA THR A 129 29.48 11.86 18.28
C THR A 129 28.73 12.98 17.55
N VAL A 130 27.51 13.37 17.97
CA VAL A 130 26.80 14.53 17.40
C VAL A 130 26.09 15.36 18.48
N ASP A 131 26.40 16.65 18.47
CA ASP A 131 25.65 17.73 19.08
C ASP A 131 24.21 17.76 18.51
N MET A 132 23.23 17.68 19.39
CA MET A 132 21.82 17.33 19.11
C MET A 132 21.15 18.25 18.07
N HIS A 133 21.71 19.43 17.81
CA HIS A 133 21.20 20.44 16.90
C HIS A 133 21.46 20.22 15.41
N TYR A 134 22.30 19.27 14.99
CA TYR A 134 22.65 19.13 13.56
C TYR A 134 21.71 18.23 12.74
N TRP A 135 20.77 17.52 13.38
CA TRP A 135 19.84 16.58 12.70
C TRP A 135 18.36 16.93 12.87
N GLU A 136 18.05 18.06 13.52
CA GLU A 136 16.67 18.56 13.60
C GLU A 136 16.26 19.29 12.31
N ASP A 137 17.21 19.74 11.50
CA ASP A 137 16.95 20.54 10.28
C ASP A 137 16.90 19.74 8.95
N ASP A 138 17.14 18.43 8.98
CA ASP A 138 16.93 17.54 7.81
C ASP A 138 15.49 17.01 7.73
N VAL A 139 14.61 17.53 8.60
CA VAL A 139 13.21 17.71 8.22
C VAL A 139 13.23 18.99 7.37
N ILE A 140 13.48 18.84 6.07
CA ILE A 140 12.79 19.73 5.14
C ILE A 140 11.33 19.60 5.57
N SER A 141 10.80 20.60 6.27
CA SER A 141 9.40 20.60 6.73
C SER A 141 8.57 20.12 5.56
N ASP A 142 7.66 19.18 5.80
CA ASP A 142 6.80 18.64 4.74
C ASP A 142 6.17 19.80 3.92
N GLU A 143 6.00 20.96 4.55
CA GLU A 143 5.62 22.27 3.98
C GLU A 143 6.57 22.84 2.89
N LYS A 144 7.90 22.67 3.02
CA LYS A 144 8.89 23.10 2.02
C LYS A 144 8.98 22.11 0.85
N TYR A 145 8.83 20.80 1.09
CA TYR A 145 8.71 19.82 0.00
C TYR A 145 7.42 19.98 -0.79
N GLU A 146 6.30 20.26 -0.13
CA GLU A 146 5.00 20.56 -0.77
C GLU A 146 5.03 21.88 -1.56
N LYS A 147 5.64 22.95 -1.03
CA LYS A 147 5.87 24.19 -1.79
C LYS A 147 6.72 23.96 -3.04
N LEU A 148 7.78 23.16 -2.93
CA LEU A 148 8.71 22.90 -4.03
C LEU A 148 8.13 21.98 -5.13
N GLN A 149 7.12 21.15 -4.83
CA GLN A 149 6.38 20.39 -5.87
C GLN A 149 5.36 21.25 -6.62
N MET A 150 4.82 22.28 -5.97
CA MET A 150 3.86 23.21 -6.58
C MET A 150 4.54 24.24 -7.49
N GLU A 151 5.79 24.62 -7.18
CA GLU A 151 6.63 25.52 -7.98
C GLU A 151 7.42 24.74 -9.03
N GLY A 152 6.70 24.04 -9.92
CA GLY A 152 7.30 23.22 -10.97
C GLY A 152 8.39 23.95 -11.75
N SER A 153 9.65 23.54 -11.56
CA SER A 153 10.73 23.92 -12.47
C SER A 153 11.65 22.74 -12.75
N THR A 154 11.57 22.35 -14.01
CA THR A 154 12.42 21.46 -14.76
C THR A 154 13.89 21.89 -14.66
N ASN A 155 14.70 21.25 -13.81
CA ASN A 155 16.01 20.66 -14.16
C ASN A 155 16.71 20.16 -12.88
N SER A 156 16.66 18.84 -12.64
CA SER A 156 17.21 18.18 -11.45
C SER A 156 18.72 18.47 -11.22
N ARG A 157 19.43 18.87 -12.27
CA ARG A 157 20.89 19.08 -12.24
C ARG A 157 21.31 20.47 -11.77
N GLU A 158 20.48 21.49 -11.98
CA GLU A 158 20.71 22.84 -11.41
C GLU A 158 20.43 22.81 -9.91
N PHE A 159 19.38 22.10 -9.49
CA PHE A 159 19.05 21.87 -8.09
C PHE A 159 20.17 21.16 -7.30
N GLU A 160 20.77 20.11 -7.87
CA GLU A 160 21.90 19.43 -7.23
C GLU A 160 23.15 20.32 -7.12
N ASN A 161 23.34 21.25 -8.05
CA ASN A 161 24.49 22.16 -8.02
C ASN A 161 24.30 23.28 -6.99
N GLU A 162 23.09 23.84 -6.86
CA GLU A 162 22.77 24.82 -5.82
C GLU A 162 22.93 24.24 -4.41
N LEU A 163 22.48 23.00 -4.19
CA LEU A 163 22.67 22.31 -2.93
C LEU A 163 24.16 22.07 -2.59
N LYS A 164 24.97 21.76 -3.60
CA LYS A 164 26.43 21.58 -3.44
C LYS A 164 27.14 22.90 -3.13
N GLU A 165 26.76 23.99 -3.80
CA GLU A 165 27.35 25.31 -3.55
C GLU A 165 26.96 25.89 -2.17
N GLU A 166 25.72 25.67 -1.74
CA GLU A 166 25.24 26.05 -0.41
C GLU A 166 26.00 25.29 0.69
N ALA A 167 26.24 23.99 0.51
CA ALA A 167 27.04 23.17 1.43
C ALA A 167 28.52 23.62 1.48
N GLN A 168 29.08 24.06 0.35
CA GLN A 168 30.45 24.60 0.27
C GLN A 168 30.61 25.99 0.89
N ARG A 169 29.61 26.87 0.77
CA ARG A 169 29.62 28.18 1.45
C ARG A 169 29.60 28.02 2.97
N ARG A 170 28.83 27.06 3.49
CA ARG A 170 28.68 26.83 4.93
C ARG A 170 29.88 26.14 5.58
N THR A 171 30.62 25.32 4.82
CA THR A 171 31.88 24.73 5.29
C THR A 171 33.04 25.74 5.29
N LYS A 172 33.06 26.72 4.38
CA LYS A 172 34.08 27.78 4.35
C LYS A 172 33.89 28.86 5.42
N GLY A 173 32.68 29.03 5.98
CA GLY A 173 32.40 29.99 7.05
C GLY A 173 32.92 29.60 8.44
N ILE A 174 33.55 28.42 8.59
CA ILE A 174 33.97 27.85 9.89
C ILE A 174 35.46 28.11 10.18
N CYS A 175 36.23 28.67 9.24
CA CYS A 175 37.66 29.01 9.43
C CYS A 175 37.96 30.53 9.47
N GLY A 176 36.97 31.37 9.78
CA GLY A 176 37.15 32.82 9.96
C GLY A 176 37.14 33.21 11.44
#